data_AF-A0AA39ABF7-F1
#
_entry.id   AF-A0AA39ABF7-F1
#
_cell.length_a   1.000
_cell.length_b   1.000
_cell.length_c   1.000
_cell.angle_alpha   90.00
_cell.angle_beta   90.00
_cell.angle_gamma   90.00
#
_symmetry.space_group_name_H-M   'P 1'
#
loop_
_entity.id
_entity.type
_entity.pdbx_description
1 polymer ?
#
loop_
_entity_poly.entity_id
_entity_poly.type
_entity_poly.pdbx_seq_one_letter_code
_entity_poly.pdbx_strand_id
1 'polypeptide(L)'
;MLRVYNGTLSYYRAPALVDDIYDRWFRLNVIHDVDAAIVKVYIDGVLKFEAPGRGGTSHSFKCGVYAQNDDSHCMESRWKEIKVLKKCV
;
A
#
# COMPACT_ATOMS: atom_id res chain seq x y z
N MET A 1 -2.97 0.60 5.49
CA MET A 1 -1.49 0.72 5.41
C MET A 1 -0.96 -0.59 4.88
N LEU A 2 -0.01 -0.54 3.95
CA LEU A 2 0.71 -1.73 3.51
C LEU A 2 1.97 -1.89 4.36
N ARG A 3 2.31 -3.12 4.69
CA ARG A 3 3.48 -3.46 5.50
C ARG A 3 4.22 -4.62 4.85
N VAL A 4 5.51 -4.70 5.11
CA VAL A 4 6.36 -5.77 4.59
C VAL A 4 6.84 -6.61 5.76
N TYR A 5 6.66 -7.92 5.67
CA TYR A 5 7.13 -8.89 6.64
C TYR A 5 7.86 -10.00 5.89
N ASN A 6 9.17 -10.12 6.08
CA ASN A 6 9.99 -11.17 5.48
C ASN A 6 9.74 -11.36 3.97
N GLY A 7 9.69 -10.26 3.21
CA GLY A 7 9.46 -10.27 1.76
C GLY A 7 7.99 -10.31 1.33
N THR A 8 7.06 -10.56 2.24
CA THR A 8 5.62 -10.52 1.97
C THR A 8 5.05 -9.12 2.18
N LEU A 9 4.37 -8.58 1.17
CA LEU A 9 3.56 -7.38 1.29
C LEU A 9 2.17 -7.75 1.83
N SER A 10 1.76 -7.13 2.93
CA SER A 10 0.48 -7.39 3.60
C SER A 10 -0.34 -6.12 3.79
N TYR A 11 -1.66 -6.26 3.86
CA TYR A 11 -2.52 -5.19 4.35
C TYR A 11 -2.53 -5.19 5.88
N TYR A 12 -1.98 -4.15 6.51
CA TYR A 12 -1.62 -4.16 7.92
C TYR A 12 -0.83 -5.44 8.26
N ARG A 13 -1.40 -6.37 9.03
CA ARG A 13 -0.78 -7.66 9.37
C ARG A 13 -1.31 -8.81 8.50
N ALA A 14 -2.52 -8.70 7.97
CA ALA A 14 -3.17 -9.70 7.14
C ALA A 14 -4.34 -9.07 6.36
N PRO A 15 -4.67 -9.60 5.15
CA PRO A 15 -4.02 -10.73 4.50
C PRO A 15 -2.68 -10.37 3.84
N ALA A 16 -1.90 -11.40 3.51
CA ALA A 16 -0.79 -11.30 2.55
C ALA A 16 -1.35 -10.99 1.16
N LEU A 17 -0.68 -10.11 0.41
CA LEU A 17 -1.11 -9.63 -0.90
C LEU A 17 -0.23 -10.17 -2.03
N VAL A 18 1.07 -10.22 -1.77
CA VAL A 18 2.10 -10.72 -2.69
C VAL A 18 3.36 -11.02 -1.89
N ASP A 19 4.01 -12.13 -2.24
CA ASP A 19 5.28 -12.56 -1.65
C ASP A 19 6.47 -12.10 -2.50
N ASP A 20 7.69 -12.31 -1.98
CA ASP A 20 8.96 -12.09 -2.67
C ASP A 20 9.09 -10.70 -3.33
N ILE A 21 8.81 -9.65 -2.57
CA ILE A 21 8.85 -8.26 -3.08
C ILE A 21 10.23 -7.59 -3.00
N TYR A 22 11.21 -8.22 -2.34
CA TYR A 22 12.54 -7.66 -2.21
C TYR A 22 13.28 -7.65 -3.55
N ASP A 23 14.19 -6.69 -3.70
CA ASP A 23 15.10 -6.53 -4.85
C ASP A 23 14.42 -6.54 -6.23
N ARG A 24 13.12 -6.23 -6.30
CA ARG A 24 12.36 -6.13 -7.55
C ARG A 24 11.53 -4.86 -7.62
N TRP A 25 11.28 -4.43 -8.85
CA TRP A 25 10.29 -3.40 -9.12
C TRP A 25 8.91 -4.04 -9.31
N PHE A 26 7.88 -3.41 -8.76
CA PHE A 26 6.48 -3.73 -9.01
C PHE A 26 5.68 -2.44 -9.06
N ARG A 27 4.54 -2.45 -9.77
CA ARG A 27 3.63 -1.32 -9.80
C ARG A 27 2.64 -1.45 -8.64
N LEU A 28 2.64 -0.47 -7.74
CA LEU A 28 1.66 -0.36 -6.67
C LEU A 28 0.62 0.71 -7.01
N ASN A 29 -0.67 0.35 -6.97
CA ASN A 29 -1.75 1.32 -6.96
C ASN A 29 -2.61 1.12 -5.70
N VAL A 30 -2.81 2.19 -4.93
CA VAL A 30 -3.76 2.23 -3.82
C VAL A 30 -4.82 3.25 -4.17
N ILE A 31 -6.07 2.82 -4.28
CA ILE A 31 -7.21 3.67 -4.60
C ILE A 31 -8.09 3.74 -3.37
N HIS A 32 -8.39 4.95 -2.91
CA HIS A 32 -9.39 5.17 -1.87
C HIS A 32 -10.61 5.84 -2.51
N ASP A 33 -11.68 5.07 -2.68
CA ASP A 33 -13.00 5.59 -2.99
C ASP A 33 -13.60 6.10 -1.68
N VAL A 34 -13.52 7.42 -1.48
CA VAL A 34 -13.96 8.06 -0.23
C VAL A 34 -15.46 8.00 -0.09
N ASP A 35 -16.21 8.14 -1.19
CA ASP A 35 -17.67 8.13 -1.19
C ASP A 35 -18.21 6.73 -0.87
N ALA A 36 -17.62 5.70 -1.46
CA ALA A 36 -17.97 4.31 -1.17
C ALA A 36 -17.35 3.79 0.14
N ALA A 37 -16.45 4.57 0.76
CA ALA A 37 -15.64 4.14 1.89
C ALA A 37 -14.92 2.80 1.62
N ILE A 38 -14.28 2.66 0.46
CA ILE A 38 -13.57 1.45 0.05
C ILE A 38 -12.13 1.76 -0.35
N VAL A 39 -11.19 0.94 0.12
CA VAL A 39 -9.79 0.94 -0.32
C VAL A 39 -9.54 -0.28 -1.18
N LYS A 40 -8.95 -0.06 -2.36
CA LYS A 40 -8.48 -1.11 -3.27
C LYS A 40 -6.97 -1.06 -3.43
N VAL A 41 -6.34 -2.23 -3.46
CA VAL A 41 -4.89 -2.38 -3.64
C VAL A 41 -4.64 -3.24 -4.87
N TYR A 42 -3.86 -2.70 -5.80
CA TYR A 42 -3.43 -3.39 -7.00
C TYR A 42 -1.92 -3.55 -7.00
N ILE A 43 -1.47 -4.73 -7.41
CA ILE A 43 -0.06 -5.06 -7.63
C ILE A 43 0.09 -5.47 -9.09
N ASP A 44 0.97 -4.80 -9.81
CA ASP A 44 1.21 -5.01 -11.24
C ASP A 44 -0.08 -4.90 -12.08
N GLY A 45 -1.01 -4.04 -11.63
CA GLY A 45 -2.32 -3.83 -12.26
C GLY A 45 -3.40 -4.85 -11.91
N VAL A 46 -3.08 -5.90 -11.15
CA VAL A 46 -4.04 -6.91 -10.70
C VAL A 46 -4.60 -6.50 -9.35
N LEU A 47 -5.94 -6.50 -9.21
CA LEU A 47 -6.60 -6.27 -7.91
C LEU A 47 -6.22 -7.41 -6.96
N LYS A 48 -5.57 -7.08 -5.85
CA LYS A 48 -5.17 -8.05 -4.82
C LYS A 48 -6.04 -7.99 -3.58
N PHE A 49 -6.60 -6.81 -3.29
CA PHE A 49 -7.34 -6.62 -2.05
C PHE A 49 -8.33 -5.47 -2.15
N GLU A 50 -9.47 -5.66 -1.52
CA GLU A 50 -10.52 -4.66 -1.30
C GLU A 50 -10.95 -4.72 0.16
N ALA A 51 -11.06 -3.56 0.81
CA ALA A 51 -11.51 -3.48 2.19
C ALA A 51 -12.25 -2.18 2.48
N PRO A 52 -13.10 -2.16 3.52
CA PRO A 52 -13.67 -0.93 4.04
C PRO A 52 -12.58 0.09 4.40
N GLY A 53 -12.84 1.35 4.10
CA GLY A 53 -12.09 2.48 4.61
C GLY A 53 -12.19 2.55 6.13
N ARG A 54 -11.17 3.10 6.78
CA ARG A 54 -11.11 3.20 8.25
C ARG A 54 -11.72 4.51 8.79
N GLY A 55 -12.68 5.07 8.05
CA GLY A 55 -13.38 6.33 8.40
C GLY A 55 -12.50 7.58 8.28
N GLY A 56 -12.92 8.64 8.96
CA GLY A 56 -12.29 9.97 8.93
C GLY A 56 -12.85 10.88 7.83
N THR A 57 -12.74 12.19 8.03
CA THR A 57 -13.20 13.23 7.09
C THR A 57 -12.08 13.83 6.26
N SER A 58 -10.84 13.45 6.55
CA SER A 58 -9.64 13.91 5.86
C SER A 58 -8.69 12.75 5.64
N HIS A 59 -8.17 12.62 4.42
CA HIS A 59 -7.31 11.53 4.00
C HIS A 59 -6.10 12.07 3.24
N SER A 60 -4.97 11.42 3.44
CA SER A 60 -3.72 11.72 2.72
C SER A 60 -3.03 10.43 2.32
N PHE A 61 -2.38 10.45 1.16
CA PHE A 61 -1.47 9.38 0.75
C PHE A 61 -0.09 9.62 1.33
N LYS A 62 0.54 8.53 1.78
CA LYS A 62 1.94 8.50 2.22
C LYS A 62 2.62 7.29 1.60
N CYS A 63 3.86 7.45 1.17
CA CYS A 63 4.73 6.37 0.71
C CYS A 63 6.17 6.63 1.17
N GLY A 64 6.93 5.57 1.38
CA GLY A 64 8.28 5.63 1.94
C GLY A 64 8.49 4.55 2.99
N VAL A 65 9.56 4.70 3.77
CA VAL A 65 9.85 3.86 4.93
C VAL A 65 9.13 4.43 6.14
N TYR A 66 8.37 3.58 6.83
CA TYR A 66 7.76 3.91 8.10
C TYR A 66 7.98 2.76 9.07
N ALA A 67 8.92 2.94 10.00
CA ALA A 67 9.23 1.95 11.02
C ALA A 67 7.95 1.54 11.77
N GLN A 68 7.85 0.25 12.04
CA GLN A 68 6.80 -0.35 12.85
C GLN A 68 7.48 -1.08 14.01
N ASN A 69 6.70 -1.74 14.86
CA ASN A 69 7.25 -2.61 15.89
C ASN A 69 8.16 -3.68 15.26
N ASP A 70 9.25 -4.01 15.97
CA ASP A 70 10.21 -5.03 15.58
C ASP A 70 10.86 -4.76 14.21
N ASP A 71 11.26 -3.50 13.99
CA ASP A 71 11.87 -3.06 12.75
C ASP A 71 13.26 -3.66 12.50
N SER A 72 13.61 -3.78 11.22
CA SER A 72 14.93 -4.22 10.81
C SER A 72 15.95 -3.10 10.97
N HIS A 73 17.20 -3.45 11.31
CA HIS A 73 18.30 -2.47 11.42
C HIS A 73 18.55 -1.65 10.14
N CYS A 74 18.15 -2.18 8.98
CA CYS A 74 18.14 -1.47 7.72
C CYS A 74 16.73 -1.54 7.12
N MET A 75 16.13 -0.37 6.91
CA MET A 75 14.84 -0.25 6.23
C MET A 75 15.00 0.69 5.04
N GLU A 76 14.83 0.17 3.84
CA GLU A 76 14.90 0.94 2.61
C GLU A 76 13.68 0.67 1.74
N SER A 77 13.18 1.72 1.09
CA SER A 77 12.18 1.59 0.04
C SER A 77 12.54 2.56 -1.07
N ARG A 78 12.61 2.07 -2.32
CA ARG A 78 12.88 2.90 -3.49
C ARG A 78 11.60 3.11 -4.28
N TRP A 79 11.37 4.34 -4.68
CA TRP A 79 10.16 4.74 -5.40
C TRP A 79 10.54 5.54 -6.64
N LYS A 80 9.85 5.29 -7.73
CA LYS A 80 9.93 6.07 -8.97
C LYS A 80 8.53 6.26 -9.52
N GLU A 81 8.34 7.29 -10.35
CA GLU A 81 7.07 7.57 -11.02
C GLU A 81 5.87 7.72 -10.06
N ILE A 82 6.11 8.32 -8.89
CA ILE A 82 5.05 8.56 -7.89
C ILE A 82 4.05 9.56 -8.45
N LYS A 83 2.77 9.15 -8.51
CA LYS A 83 1.66 9.99 -8.94
C LYS A 83 0.54 9.90 -7.91
N VAL A 84 0.06 11.06 -7.47
CA VAL A 84 -1.16 11.18 -6.68
C VAL A 84 -2.22 11.80 -7.57
N LEU A 85 -3.26 11.03 -7.87
CA LEU A 85 -4.31 11.42 -8.79
C LEU A 85 -5.63 11.54 -8.05
N LYS A 86 -6.44 12.51 -8.46
CA LYS A 86 -7.84 12.63 -8.05
C LYS A 86 -8.71 12.19 -9.22
N LYS A 87 -9.83 11.51 -8.94
CA LYS A 87 -10.85 11.24 -9.95
C LYS A 87 -11.36 12.58 -10.49
N CYS A 88 -11.22 12.79 -11.79
CA CYS A 88 -11.89 13.89 -12.48
C CYS A 88 -13.39 13.55 -12.54
N VAL A 89 -14.21 14.54 -12.20
CA VAL A 89 -15.68 14.45 -12.27
C VAL A 89 -16.13 15.07 -13.58
#